data_AF-A0A0K8MH10-F1
#
_entry.id   AF-A0A0K8MH10-F1
#
_cell.length_a   1.000
_cell.length_b   1.000
_cell.length_c   1.000
_cell.angle_alpha   90.00
_cell.angle_beta   90.00
_cell.angle_gamma   90.00
#
_symmetry.space_group_name_H-M   'P 1'
#
loop_
_entity.id
_entity.type
_entity.pdbx_description
1 polymer ?
#
loop_
_entity_poly.entity_id
_entity_poly.type
_entity_poly.pdbx_seq_one_letter_code
_entity_poly.pdbx_strand_id
1 'polypeptide(L)'
;MAEKQWYFKFDPATKEFIPGAVFTEEQPDNSTTVDPATSGYIEPTWNGSAWTGTVTREQWVQQQQAQQQSTPDPYQQQISTVANQLLKQNITLSQRVAVLEKEAK
;
A
#
# COMPACT_ATOMS: atom_id res chain seq x y z
N MET A 1 -18.41 29.44 29.96
CA MET A 1 -16.96 29.42 29.66
C MET A 1 -16.76 28.33 28.62
N ALA A 2 -16.11 28.62 27.50
CA ALA A 2 -15.80 27.58 26.51
C ALA A 2 -14.70 26.68 27.08
N GLU A 3 -14.88 25.35 27.00
CA GLU A 3 -13.87 24.40 27.48
C GLU A 3 -12.81 24.20 26.40
N LYS A 4 -11.54 24.21 26.81
CA LYS A 4 -10.42 23.92 25.91
C LYS A 4 -10.38 22.43 25.59
N GLN A 5 -10.17 22.10 24.31
CA GLN A 5 -9.99 20.73 23.85
C GLN A 5 -8.88 20.63 22.80
N TRP A 6 -8.43 19.41 22.53
CA TRP A 6 -7.44 19.12 21.50
C TRP A 6 -8.07 19.07 20.11
N TYR A 7 -7.41 19.71 19.14
CA TYR A 7 -7.78 19.69 17.73
C TYR A 7 -6.60 19.21 16.89
N PHE A 8 -6.87 18.28 15.98
CA PHE A 8 -5.91 17.64 15.09
C PHE A 8 -6.10 18.17 13.68
N LYS A 9 -5.03 18.69 13.06
CA LYS A 9 -5.10 19.27 11.71
C LYS A 9 -5.06 18.21 10.63
N PHE A 10 -5.73 18.47 9.53
CA PHE A 10 -5.67 17.64 8.33
C PHE A 10 -5.53 18.50 7.08
N ASP A 11 -4.98 17.94 6.02
CA ASP A 11 -4.97 18.55 4.70
C ASP A 11 -6.38 18.46 4.09
N PRO A 12 -7.04 19.59 3.79
CA PRO A 12 -8.41 19.57 3.29
C PRO A 12 -8.55 18.98 1.88
N ALA A 13 -7.49 18.96 1.08
CA ALA A 13 -7.46 18.42 -0.27
C ALA A 13 -7.17 16.92 -0.27
N THR A 14 -6.11 16.48 0.43
CA THR A 14 -5.69 15.06 0.43
C THR A 14 -6.37 14.23 1.50
N LYS A 15 -7.05 14.86 2.47
CA LYS A 15 -7.72 14.16 3.57
C LYS A 15 -6.70 13.39 4.45
N GLU A 16 -5.47 13.91 4.56
CA GLU A 16 -4.41 13.32 5.40
C GLU A 16 -4.20 14.12 6.69
N PHE A 17 -3.92 13.44 7.81
CA PHE A 17 -3.59 14.12 9.06
C PHE A 17 -2.21 14.77 9.01
N ILE A 18 -2.13 16.01 9.49
CA ILE A 18 -0.89 16.74 9.69
C ILE A 18 -0.41 16.47 11.12
N PRO A 19 0.84 16.02 11.33
CA PRO A 19 1.35 15.75 12.67
C PRO A 19 1.21 16.95 13.62
N GLY A 20 0.69 16.67 14.82
CA GLY A 20 0.53 17.66 15.90
C GLY A 20 -0.94 17.91 16.28
N ALA A 21 -1.11 18.51 17.45
CA ALA A 21 -2.41 18.88 18.00
C ALA A 21 -2.36 20.29 18.60
N VAL A 22 -3.48 21.00 18.56
CA VAL A 22 -3.64 22.36 19.13
C VAL A 22 -4.65 22.30 20.26
N PHE A 23 -4.29 22.79 21.43
CA PHE A 23 -5.20 22.87 22.59
C PHE A 23 -5.78 24.29 22.70
N THR A 24 -7.07 24.44 22.40
CA THR A 24 -7.73 25.76 22.31
C THR A 24 -9.23 25.66 22.61
N GLU A 25 -9.89 26.80 22.84
CA GLU A 25 -11.34 26.88 23.10
C GLU A 25 -12.15 26.78 21.81
N GLU A 26 -11.63 27.33 20.72
CA GLU A 26 -12.30 27.37 19.42
C GLU A 26 -11.61 26.44 18.41
N GLN A 27 -12.41 25.74 17.61
CA GLN A 27 -11.94 24.82 16.58
C GLN A 27 -11.17 25.57 15.48
N PRO A 28 -9.88 25.29 15.27
CA PRO A 28 -9.12 25.86 14.16
C PRO A 28 -9.63 25.35 12.81
N ASP A 29 -9.37 26.12 11.74
CA ASP A 29 -9.66 25.67 10.38
C ASP A 29 -8.98 24.33 10.04
N ASN A 30 -9.70 23.50 9.29
CA ASN A 30 -9.23 22.19 8.82
C ASN A 30 -8.71 21.30 9.97
N SER A 31 -9.46 21.28 11.06
CA SER A 31 -9.14 20.46 12.22
C SER A 31 -10.33 19.61 12.69
N THR A 32 -10.05 18.57 13.44
CA THR A 32 -11.05 17.67 14.05
C THR A 32 -10.69 17.39 15.50
N THR A 33 -11.67 17.04 16.33
CA THR A 33 -11.46 16.64 17.74
C THR A 33 -11.14 15.16 17.89
N VAL A 34 -11.23 14.39 16.80
CA VAL A 34 -10.92 12.96 16.80
C VAL A 34 -9.40 12.79 16.83
N ASP A 35 -8.89 12.28 17.95
CA ASP A 35 -7.49 11.88 18.09
C ASP A 35 -7.23 10.65 17.21
N PRO A 36 -6.36 10.74 16.20
CA PRO A 36 -6.01 9.59 15.37
C PRO A 36 -5.29 8.49 16.19
N ALA A 37 -4.69 8.82 17.34
CA ALA A 37 -3.84 7.90 18.10
C ALA A 37 -4.58 7.05 19.15
N THR A 38 -5.90 7.21 19.37
CA THR A 38 -6.58 6.56 20.52
C THR A 38 -6.58 5.02 20.44
N SER A 39 -6.37 4.41 19.27
CA SER A 39 -6.20 2.96 19.10
C SER A 39 -4.81 2.55 18.57
N GLY A 40 -3.90 3.49 18.33
CA GLY A 40 -2.56 3.24 17.76
C GLY A 40 -2.54 2.87 16.26
N TYR A 41 -3.70 2.76 15.61
CA TYR A 41 -3.84 2.47 14.18
C TYR A 41 -4.77 3.49 13.52
N ILE A 42 -4.21 4.28 12.62
CA ILE A 42 -4.86 5.45 12.01
C ILE A 42 -5.43 5.05 10.64
N GLU A 43 -6.74 5.12 10.48
CA GLU A 43 -7.38 5.14 9.15
C GLU A 43 -8.55 6.13 9.14
N PRO A 44 -8.26 7.41 8.89
CA PRO A 44 -9.25 8.48 8.93
C PRO A 44 -10.15 8.32 7.70
N THR A 45 -11.40 7.96 7.94
CA THR A 45 -12.44 7.89 6.92
C THR A 45 -13.41 9.04 7.12
N TRP A 46 -13.54 9.90 6.10
CA TRP A 46 -14.54 10.94 6.06
C TRP A 46 -15.90 10.35 5.68
N ASN A 47 -16.89 10.41 6.56
CA ASN A 47 -18.21 9.82 6.32
C ASN A 47 -19.22 10.81 5.68
N GLY A 48 -18.76 11.99 5.24
CA GLY A 48 -19.60 13.03 4.65
C GLY A 48 -19.99 14.14 5.63
N SER A 49 -19.94 13.90 6.94
CA SER A 49 -20.25 14.91 7.97
C SER A 49 -19.18 15.02 9.06
N ALA A 50 -18.43 13.94 9.32
CA ALA A 50 -17.37 13.89 10.31
C ALA A 50 -16.24 12.96 9.86
N TRP A 51 -15.06 13.21 10.43
CA TRP A 51 -13.97 12.25 10.42
C TRP A 51 -14.27 11.12 11.40
N THR A 52 -14.25 9.90 10.89
CA THR A 52 -14.29 8.64 11.67
C THR A 52 -12.93 7.97 11.50
N GLY A 53 -12.40 7.21 12.45
CA GLY A 53 -11.07 6.67 12.18
C GLY A 53 -10.32 5.97 13.30
N THR A 54 -11.03 5.34 14.23
CA THR A 54 -10.41 4.32 15.08
C THR A 54 -10.67 2.96 14.45
N VAL A 55 -9.67 2.43 13.75
CA VAL A 55 -9.64 1.01 13.39
C VAL A 55 -8.94 0.24 14.49
N THR A 56 -9.43 -0.96 14.79
CA THR A 56 -8.69 -1.89 15.66
C THR A 56 -7.45 -2.39 14.93
N ARG A 57 -6.47 -2.91 15.68
CA ARG A 57 -5.29 -3.58 15.11
C ARG A 57 -5.69 -4.63 14.08
N GLU A 58 -6.71 -5.42 14.36
CA GLU A 58 -7.17 -6.52 13.51
C GLU A 58 -7.75 -5.98 12.20
N GLN A 59 -8.54 -4.92 12.25
CA GLN A 59 -9.09 -4.26 11.06
C GLN A 59 -7.99 -3.66 10.19
N TRP A 60 -6.98 -3.05 10.81
CA TRP A 60 -5.82 -2.54 10.08
C TRP A 60 -5.01 -3.67 9.40
N VAL A 61 -4.76 -4.77 10.10
CA VAL A 61 -4.03 -5.93 9.54
C VAL A 61 -4.79 -6.56 8.37
N GLN A 62 -6.12 -6.73 8.48
CA GLN A 62 -6.92 -7.29 7.39
C GLN A 62 -6.90 -6.40 6.14
N GLN A 63 -6.97 -5.09 6.30
CA GLN A 63 -6.91 -4.17 5.18
C GLN A 63 -5.53 -4.15 4.50
N GLN A 64 -4.45 -4.20 5.29
CA GLN A 64 -3.09 -4.35 4.76
C GLN A 64 -2.93 -5.68 4.00
N GLN A 65 -3.48 -6.78 4.52
CA GLN A 65 -3.45 -8.07 3.81
C GLN A 65 -4.27 -8.04 2.52
N ALA A 66 -5.42 -7.38 2.50
CA ALA A 66 -6.24 -7.22 1.29
C ALA A 66 -5.54 -6.36 0.21
N GLN A 67 -4.82 -5.31 0.62
CA GLN A 67 -4.01 -4.49 -0.30
C GLN A 67 -2.83 -5.27 -0.87
N GLN A 68 -2.17 -6.13 -0.07
CA GLN A 68 -1.08 -6.99 -0.53
C GLN A 68 -1.52 -8.05 -1.55
N GLN A 69 -2.79 -8.43 -1.58
CA GLN A 69 -3.32 -9.41 -2.54
C GLN A 69 -3.57 -8.83 -3.95
N SER A 70 -3.46 -7.51 -4.13
CA SER A 70 -3.98 -6.84 -5.34
C SER A 70 -2.92 -6.40 -6.36
N THR A 71 -1.63 -6.62 -6.10
CA THR A 71 -0.57 -6.30 -7.07
C THR A 71 0.06 -7.58 -7.59
N PRO A 72 -0.36 -8.09 -8.77
CA PRO A 72 0.44 -9.08 -9.48
C PRO A 72 1.84 -8.50 -9.64
N ASP A 73 2.85 -9.20 -9.15
CA ASP A 73 4.24 -8.79 -9.33
C ASP A 73 4.50 -8.62 -10.84
N PRO A 74 4.75 -7.39 -11.33
CA PRO A 74 4.94 -7.14 -12.76
C PRO A 74 6.15 -7.91 -13.32
N TYR A 75 7.06 -8.37 -12.45
CA TYR A 75 8.20 -9.17 -12.82
C TYR A 75 7.87 -10.66 -13.01
N GLN A 76 6.77 -11.19 -12.44
CA GLN A 76 6.42 -12.61 -12.61
C GLN A 76 6.14 -12.99 -14.07
N GLN A 77 5.45 -12.11 -14.82
CA GLN A 77 5.19 -12.34 -16.25
C GLN A 77 6.48 -12.23 -17.08
N GLN A 78 7.37 -11.29 -16.72
CA GLN A 78 8.66 -11.12 -17.39
C GLN A 78 9.58 -12.33 -17.14
N ILE A 79 9.68 -12.81 -15.89
CA ILE A 79 10.47 -14.00 -15.52
C ILE A 79 9.99 -15.22 -16.31
N SER A 80 8.67 -15.43 -16.38
CA SER A 80 8.08 -16.54 -17.14
C SER A 80 8.39 -16.46 -18.63
N THR A 81 8.42 -15.25 -19.20
CA THR A 81 8.78 -15.02 -20.60
C THR A 81 10.25 -15.32 -20.86
N VAL A 82 11.14 -14.82 -20.01
CA VAL A 82 12.59 -15.04 -20.12
C VAL A 82 12.94 -16.52 -19.93
N ALA A 83 12.33 -17.19 -18.94
CA ALA A 83 12.54 -18.62 -18.71
C ALA A 83 12.17 -19.47 -19.94
N ASN A 84 11.04 -19.16 -20.59
CA ASN A 84 10.63 -19.84 -21.81
C ASN A 84 11.57 -19.58 -23.00
N GLN A 85 12.12 -18.37 -23.12
CA GLN A 85 13.11 -18.04 -24.15
C GLN A 85 14.42 -18.81 -23.95
N LEU A 86 14.92 -18.87 -22.72
CA LEU A 86 16.13 -19.63 -22.36
C LEU A 86 15.96 -21.13 -22.61
N LEU A 87 14.78 -21.69 -22.29
CA LEU A 87 14.48 -23.10 -22.55
C LEU A 87 14.51 -23.41 -24.05
N LYS A 88 13.86 -22.58 -24.88
CA LYS A 88 13.87 -22.72 -26.35
C LYS A 88 15.28 -22.61 -26.94
N GLN A 89 16.09 -21.67 -26.44
CA GLN A 89 17.48 -21.54 -26.88
C GLN A 89 18.30 -22.78 -26.51
N ASN A 90 18.18 -23.29 -25.28
CA ASN A 90 18.89 -24.50 -24.86
C ASN A 90 18.53 -25.71 -25.72
N ILE A 91 17.23 -25.93 -25.99
CA ILE A 91 16.79 -27.03 -26.86
C ILE A 91 17.39 -26.90 -28.26
N THR A 92 17.38 -25.68 -28.81
CA THR A 92 17.94 -25.41 -30.14
C THR A 92 19.45 -25.64 -30.19
N LEU A 93 20.18 -25.22 -29.15
CA LEU A 93 21.63 -25.44 -29.05
C LEU A 93 21.96 -26.93 -28.93
N SER A 94 21.25 -27.66 -28.07
CA SER A 94 21.43 -29.11 -27.93
C SER A 94 21.19 -29.85 -29.24
N GLN A 95 20.17 -29.45 -30.02
CA GLN A 95 19.93 -30.02 -31.34
C GLN A 95 21.06 -29.73 -32.32
N ARG A 96 21.60 -28.50 -32.34
CA ARG A 96 22.73 -28.12 -33.20
C ARG A 96 24.00 -28.87 -32.84
N VAL A 97 24.30 -29.02 -31.54
CA VAL A 97 25.44 -29.81 -31.06
C VAL A 97 25.30 -31.26 -31.52
N ALA A 98 24.13 -31.89 -31.34
CA ALA A 98 23.90 -33.26 -31.78
C ALA A 98 24.06 -33.46 -33.30
N VAL A 99 23.68 -32.47 -34.11
CA VAL A 99 23.89 -32.50 -35.56
C VAL A 99 25.38 -32.40 -35.89
N LEU A 100 26.11 -31.44 -35.30
CA LEU A 100 27.55 -31.28 -35.53
C LEU A 100 28.36 -32.50 -35.08
N GLU A 101 28.01 -33.12 -33.95
CA GLU A 101 28.63 -34.36 -33.48
C GLU A 101 28.40 -35.55 -34.42
N LYS A 102 27.28 -35.55 -35.16
CA LYS A 102 26.98 -36.58 -36.15
C LYS A 102 27.73 -36.34 -37.46
N GLU A 103 27.96 -35.10 -37.84
CA GLU A 103 28.73 -34.72 -39.04
C GLU A 103 30.25 -34.86 -38.84
N ALA A 104 30.73 -34.83 -37.58
CA ALA A 104 32.13 -34.99 -37.23
C ALA A 104 32.60 -36.46 -37.10
N LYS A 105 31.71 -37.43 -37.27
CA LYS A 105 31.98 -38.88 -37.25
C LYS A 105 31.90 -39.48 -38.65
#